data_AF-A0A4Y3TMK4-F1
#
_entry.id   AF-A0A4Y3TMK4-F1
#
_cell.length_a   1.000
_cell.length_b   1.000
_cell.length_c   1.000
_cell.angle_alpha   90.00
_cell.angle_beta   90.00
_cell.angle_gamma   90.00
#
_symmetry.space_group_name_H-M   'P 1'
#
loop_
_entity.id
_entity.type
_entity.pdbx_description
1 polymer ?
#
loop_
_entity_poly.entity_id
_entity_poly.type
_entity_poly.pdbx_seq_one_letter_code
_entity_poly.pdbx_strand_id
1 'polypeptide(L)'
;MPDIQTSNERTLRHEMWRRYNGDDWQAFDQLPPLVRQRVATHAYDAWSVNVLILWKHYKRTYGNTLRGQRALIRYLDYCERLERDAFAEHYTHQYGTMLPHDAACVSVLRNQAVT
;
A
#
# COMPACT_ATOMS: atom_id res chain seq x y z
N MET A 1 12.81 16.73 -3.82
CA MET A 1 12.62 15.62 -2.86
C MET A 1 12.04 16.29 -1.63
N PRO A 2 10.79 16.02 -1.22
CA PRO A 2 10.30 16.57 0.04
C PRO A 2 11.14 15.98 1.19
N ASP A 3 11.32 16.77 2.23
CA ASP A 3 12.22 16.51 3.34
C ASP A 3 11.70 15.33 4.18
N ILE A 4 12.52 14.28 4.33
CA ILE A 4 12.19 13.04 5.06
C ILE A 4 11.76 13.36 6.51
N GLN A 5 12.26 14.48 7.05
CA GLN A 5 11.97 14.93 8.41
C GLN A 5 10.56 15.50 8.62
N THR A 6 9.80 15.79 7.57
CA THR A 6 8.42 16.34 7.67
C THR A 6 7.33 15.32 7.36
N SER A 7 7.69 14.10 6.97
CA SER A 7 6.74 13.04 6.66
C SER A 7 6.35 12.29 7.94
N ASN A 8 5.05 12.20 8.23
CA ASN A 8 4.51 11.30 9.27
C ASN A 8 4.62 9.81 8.89
N GLU A 9 5.30 9.51 7.78
CA GLU A 9 5.50 8.16 7.28
C GLU A 9 6.52 7.42 8.14
N ARG A 10 6.00 6.68 9.13
CA ARG A 10 6.78 5.87 10.09
C ARG A 10 7.17 4.49 9.53
N THR A 11 7.10 4.31 8.22
CA THR A 11 7.30 3.02 7.54
C THR A 11 8.52 3.07 6.64
N LEU A 12 9.15 1.91 6.41
CA LEU A 12 10.34 1.74 5.56
C LEU A 12 10.02 1.83 4.05
N ARG A 13 8.81 2.30 3.73
CA ARG A 13 8.27 2.32 2.37
C ARG A 13 9.14 3.17 1.43
N HIS A 14 9.74 4.23 1.95
CA HIS A 14 10.67 5.10 1.21
C HIS A 14 12.03 4.44 0.93
N GLU A 15 12.42 3.43 1.71
CA GLU A 15 13.63 2.64 1.47
C GLU A 15 13.37 1.53 0.44
N MET A 16 12.14 1.00 0.39
CA MET A 16 11.75 -0.07 -0.52
C MET A 16 11.27 0.44 -1.89
N TRP A 17 10.55 1.56 -1.90
CA TRP A 17 9.82 2.02 -3.07
C TRP A 17 10.10 3.48 -3.39
N ARG A 18 10.03 3.80 -4.68
CA ARG A 18 10.12 5.17 -5.16
C ARG A 18 8.75 5.85 -5.13
N ARG A 19 8.61 6.91 -4.34
CA ARG A 19 7.43 7.80 -4.41
C ARG A 19 7.53 8.71 -5.63
N TYR A 20 6.45 8.77 -6.41
CA TYR A 20 6.31 9.73 -7.50
C TYR A 20 5.64 11.01 -6.99
N ASN A 21 6.09 12.15 -7.50
CA ASN A 21 5.53 13.45 -7.14
C ASN A 21 4.17 13.66 -7.83
N GLY A 22 3.25 14.32 -7.13
CA GLY A 22 1.95 14.72 -7.66
C GLY A 22 0.98 15.08 -6.53
N ASP A 23 -0.26 15.41 -6.90
CA ASP A 23 -1.35 15.61 -5.95
C ASP A 23 -2.02 14.25 -5.65
N ASP A 24 -1.81 13.74 -4.43
CA ASP A 24 -2.35 12.46 -3.99
C ASP A 24 -3.89 12.47 -3.92
N TRP A 25 -4.53 13.60 -3.58
CA TRP A 25 -5.98 13.70 -3.54
C TRP A 25 -6.57 13.63 -4.95
N GLN A 26 -6.02 14.43 -5.86
CA GLN A 26 -6.43 14.41 -7.26
C GLN A 26 -6.16 13.04 -7.91
N ALA A 27 -5.07 12.38 -7.54
CA ALA A 27 -4.75 11.04 -8.05
C ALA A 27 -5.73 9.99 -7.52
N PHE A 28 -6.08 10.06 -6.24
CA PHE A 28 -7.05 9.18 -5.61
C PHE A 28 -8.42 9.28 -6.28
N ASP A 29 -8.90 10.49 -6.56
CA ASP A 29 -10.20 10.72 -7.18
C ASP A 29 -10.32 10.16 -8.61
N GLN A 30 -9.20 10.03 -9.32
CA GLN A 30 -9.16 9.44 -10.66
C GLN A 30 -9.18 7.90 -10.65
N LEU A 31 -9.00 7.26 -9.50
CA LEU A 31 -8.99 5.80 -9.40
C LEU A 31 -10.41 5.21 -9.51
N PRO A 32 -10.56 4.00 -10.06
CA PRO A 32 -11.84 3.30 -10.05
C PRO A 32 -12.36 3.05 -8.63
N PRO A 33 -13.69 3.00 -8.41
CA PRO A 33 -14.27 2.86 -7.07
C PRO A 33 -13.72 1.69 -6.25
N LEU A 34 -13.54 0.51 -6.85
CA LEU A 34 -13.00 -0.66 -6.14
C LEU A 34 -11.54 -0.47 -5.72
N VAL A 35 -10.74 0.20 -6.56
CA VAL A 35 -9.34 0.48 -6.25
C VAL A 35 -9.26 1.53 -5.13
N ARG A 36 -10.10 2.57 -5.17
CA ARG A 36 -10.20 3.56 -4.08
C ARG A 36 -10.54 2.92 -2.74
N GLN A 37 -11.55 2.05 -2.73
CA GLN A 37 -11.94 1.31 -1.52
C GLN A 37 -10.75 0.50 -0.98
N ARG A 38 -10.04 -0.22 -1.85
CA ARG A 38 -8.90 -1.03 -1.43
C ARG A 38 -7.71 -0.20 -0.92
N VAL A 39 -7.45 0.94 -1.55
CA VAL A 39 -6.42 1.90 -1.12
C VAL A 39 -6.77 2.46 0.26
N ALA A 40 -8.04 2.80 0.50
CA ALA A 40 -8.48 3.32 1.79
C ALA A 40 -8.37 2.30 2.94
N THR A 41 -8.41 0.99 2.64
CA THR A 41 -8.24 -0.09 3.63
C THR A 41 -6.79 -0.58 3.75
N HIS A 42 -5.85 -0.01 3.00
CA HIS A 42 -4.43 -0.35 3.09
C HIS A 42 -3.90 0.04 4.48
N ALA A 43 -3.06 -0.81 5.06
CA ALA A 43 -2.48 -0.58 6.39
C ALA A 43 -1.50 0.61 6.42
N TYR A 44 -0.98 0.98 5.25
CA TYR A 44 0.00 2.04 5.04
C TYR A 44 -0.56 3.04 4.02
N ASP A 45 -0.02 4.26 3.99
CA ASP A 45 -0.35 5.21 2.94
C ASP A 45 0.07 4.63 1.59
N ALA A 46 -0.91 4.35 0.72
CA ALA A 46 -0.67 3.66 -0.54
C ALA A 46 -0.02 4.56 -1.61
N TRP A 47 0.23 5.85 -1.33
CA TRP A 47 0.72 6.85 -2.29
C TRP A 47 -0.12 6.85 -3.58
N SER A 48 -1.27 7.52 -3.53
CA SER A 48 -2.29 7.51 -4.60
C SER A 48 -1.75 7.84 -5.99
N VAL A 49 -0.72 8.70 -6.10
CA VAL A 49 -0.02 8.96 -7.38
C VAL A 49 0.59 7.69 -7.97
N ASN A 50 1.28 6.88 -7.16
CA ASN A 50 1.87 5.62 -7.59
C ASN A 50 0.78 4.63 -8.05
N VAL A 51 -0.31 4.53 -7.27
CA VAL A 51 -1.44 3.65 -7.62
C VAL A 51 -2.07 4.08 -8.94
N LEU A 52 -2.20 5.40 -9.19
CA LEU A 52 -2.73 5.90 -10.45
C LEU A 52 -1.82 5.57 -11.64
N ILE A 53 -0.49 5.65 -11.47
CA ILE A 53 0.47 5.24 -12.51
C ILE A 53 0.28 3.75 -12.84
N LEU A 54 0.18 2.89 -11.83
CA LEU A 54 -0.10 1.46 -12.01
C LEU A 54 -1.45 1.24 -12.69
N TRP A 55 -2.50 1.96 -12.26
CA TRP A 55 -3.81 1.85 -12.89
C TRP A 55 -3.78 2.22 -14.38
N LYS A 56 -3.07 3.28 -14.77
CA LYS A 56 -2.92 3.65 -16.19
C LYS A 56 -2.28 2.52 -17.00
N HIS A 57 -1.31 1.82 -16.43
CA HIS A 57 -0.71 0.65 -17.05
C HIS A 57 -1.71 -0.51 -17.20
N TYR A 58 -2.38 -0.90 -16.11
CA TYR A 58 -3.39 -1.98 -16.15
C TYR A 58 -4.58 -1.65 -17.06
N LYS A 59 -5.02 -0.39 -17.09
CA LYS A 59 -6.07 0.10 -17.98
C LYS A 59 -5.68 -0.03 -19.45
N ARG A 60 -4.40 0.15 -19.79
CA ARG A 60 -3.90 -0.05 -21.16
C ARG A 60 -3.93 -1.52 -21.57
N THR A 61 -3.61 -2.44 -20.65
CA THR A 61 -3.54 -3.88 -20.92
C THR A 61 -4.91 -4.56 -20.92
N TYR A 62 -5.80 -4.20 -19.97
CA TYR A 62 -7.08 -4.88 -19.74
C TYR A 62 -8.30 -4.02 -20.05
N GLY A 63 -8.12 -2.77 -20.47
CA GLY A 63 -9.19 -1.78 -20.58
C GLY A 63 -9.72 -1.33 -19.21
N ASN A 64 -10.80 -0.53 -19.21
CA ASN A 64 -11.51 -0.17 -18.00
C ASN A 64 -12.48 -1.29 -17.56
N THR A 65 -11.93 -2.47 -17.29
CA THR A 65 -12.70 -3.67 -16.93
C THR A 65 -12.54 -4.01 -15.45
N LEU A 66 -13.54 -4.70 -14.89
CA LEU A 66 -13.44 -5.25 -13.53
C LEU A 66 -12.25 -6.21 -13.38
N ARG A 67 -11.88 -6.92 -14.46
CA ARG A 67 -10.71 -7.80 -14.48
C ARG A 67 -9.42 -7.00 -14.25
N GLY A 68 -9.27 -5.86 -14.92
CA GLY A 68 -8.12 -4.97 -14.73
C GLY A 68 -8.03 -4.42 -13.31
N GLN A 69 -9.16 -3.98 -12.75
CA GLN A 69 -9.23 -3.48 -11.37
C GLN A 69 -8.85 -4.57 -10.36
N ARG A 70 -9.37 -5.80 -10.50
CA ARG A 70 -9.03 -6.93 -9.63
C ARG A 70 -7.56 -7.35 -9.76
N ALA A 71 -6.99 -7.24 -10.95
CA ALA A 71 -5.58 -7.56 -11.17
C ALA A 71 -4.66 -6.52 -10.50
N LEU A 72 -5.02 -5.23 -10.56
CA LEU A 72 -4.33 -4.19 -9.80
C LEU A 72 -4.45 -4.41 -8.29
N ILE A 73 -5.66 -4.71 -7.79
CA ILE A 73 -5.88 -4.98 -6.36
C ILE A 73 -4.97 -6.11 -5.87
N ARG A 74 -4.90 -7.24 -6.59
CA ARG A 74 -3.98 -8.34 -6.23
C ARG A 74 -2.51 -7.93 -6.21
N TYR A 75 -2.12 -7.02 -7.11
CA TYR A 75 -0.76 -6.50 -7.12
C TYR A 75 -0.50 -5.59 -5.92
N LEU A 76 -1.47 -4.75 -5.53
CA LEU A 76 -1.39 -3.95 -4.31
C LEU A 76 -1.34 -4.83 -3.05
N ASP A 77 -2.14 -5.90 -2.99
CA ASP A 77 -2.09 -6.89 -1.89
C ASP A 77 -0.69 -7.52 -1.77
N TYR A 78 -0.07 -7.83 -2.91
CA TYR A 78 1.28 -8.36 -2.96
C TYR A 78 2.33 -7.35 -2.46
N CYS A 79 2.25 -6.09 -2.91
CA CYS A 79 3.11 -5.02 -2.43
C CYS A 79 2.95 -4.79 -0.93
N GLU A 80 1.73 -4.75 -0.41
CA GLU A 80 1.47 -4.60 1.02
C GLU A 80 2.07 -5.73 1.84
N ARG A 81 2.00 -6.97 1.36
CA ARG A 81 2.65 -8.11 2.03
C ARG A 81 4.18 -7.91 2.10
N LEU A 82 4.81 -7.50 1.00
CA LEU A 82 6.25 -7.22 1.01
C LEU A 82 6.62 -6.10 1.99
N GLU A 83 5.82 -5.03 2.03
CA GLU A 83 6.01 -3.91 2.96
C GLU A 83 5.92 -4.39 4.41
N ARG A 84 4.95 -5.27 4.72
CA ARG A 84 4.79 -5.84 6.05
C ARG A 84 5.95 -6.76 6.44
N ASP A 85 6.37 -7.64 5.54
CA ASP A 85 7.48 -8.57 5.79
C ASP A 85 8.78 -7.82 6.08
N ALA A 86 9.09 -6.80 5.27
CA ALA A 86 10.27 -5.96 5.46
C ALA A 86 10.19 -5.15 6.78
N PHE A 87 9.01 -4.65 7.13
CA PHE A 87 8.82 -3.94 8.39
C PHE A 87 8.98 -4.86 9.60
N ALA A 88 8.45 -6.09 9.54
CA ALA A 88 8.60 -7.09 10.60
C ALA A 88 10.06 -7.51 10.80
N GLU A 89 10.80 -7.71 9.70
CA GLU A 89 12.22 -8.04 9.73
C GLU A 89 13.03 -6.91 10.40
N HIS A 90 12.84 -5.68 9.95
CA HIS A 90 13.52 -4.52 10.53
C HIS A 90 13.16 -4.30 12.01
N TYR A 91 11.88 -4.44 12.37
CA TYR A 91 11.44 -4.30 13.76
C TYR A 91 12.09 -5.36 14.66
N THR A 92 12.14 -6.61 14.20
CA THR A 92 12.79 -7.70 14.94
C THR A 92 14.29 -7.46 15.07
N HIS A 93 14.95 -6.97 14.01
CA HIS A 93 16.36 -6.63 14.05
C HIS A 93 16.65 -5.47 15.03
N GLN A 94 15.80 -4.44 15.06
CA GLN A 94 16.01 -3.25 15.89
C GLN A 94 15.68 -3.50 17.38
N TYR A 95 14.62 -4.25 17.68
CA TYR A 95 14.08 -4.39 19.04
C TYR A 95 14.20 -5.81 19.61
N GLY A 96 14.70 -6.78 18.84
CA GLY A 96 14.88 -8.17 19.29
C GLY A 96 13.58 -8.92 19.58
N THR A 97 12.43 -8.38 19.18
CA THR A 97 11.09 -8.91 19.47
C THR A 97 10.19 -8.83 18.25
N MET A 98 9.22 -9.73 18.14
CA MET A 98 8.22 -9.72 17.07
C MET A 98 7.24 -8.54 17.23
N LEU A 99 6.60 -8.15 16.13
CA LEU A 99 5.50 -7.20 16.18
C LEU A 99 4.36 -7.74 17.07
N PRO A 100 3.78 -6.92 17.96
CA PRO A 100 2.75 -7.40 18.90
C PRO A 100 1.53 -8.05 18.24
N HIS A 101 1.13 -7.59 17.05
CA HIS A 101 0.00 -8.15 16.31
C HIS A 101 0.34 -9.48 15.64
N ASP A 102 1.59 -9.66 15.17
CA ASP A 102 2.05 -10.93 14.63
C ASP A 102 2.20 -11.98 15.76
N ALA A 103 2.73 -11.57 16.91
CA ALA A 103 2.78 -12.42 18.11
C ALA A 103 1.38 -12.82 18.61
N ALA A 104 0.38 -11.95 18.43
CA ALA A 104 -1.01 -12.22 18.77
C ALA A 104 -1.80 -12.93 17.66
N CYS A 105 -1.19 -13.19 16.50
CA CYS A 105 -1.86 -13.74 15.31
C CYS A 105 -3.09 -12.91 14.84
N VAL A 106 -3.07 -11.59 15.02
CA VAL A 106 -4.19 -10.70 14.65
C VAL A 106 -3.85 -9.89 13.39
N SER A 107 -4.83 -9.76 12.49
CA SER A 107 -4.69 -8.95 11.28
C SER A 107 -4.78 -7.46 11.59
N VAL A 108 -3.87 -6.66 11.02
CA VAL A 108 -3.91 -5.18 11.03
C VAL A 108 -4.78 -4.60 9.91
N LEU A 109 -5.36 -5.42 9.04
CA LEU A 109 -6.25 -4.94 7.98
C LEU A 109 -7.58 -4.50 8.56
N ARG A 110 -7.91 -3.21 8.37
CA ARG A 110 -9.07 -2.53 8.99
C ARG A 110 -10.42 -3.21 8.75
N ASN A 111 -10.55 -4.06 7.72
CA ASN A 111 -11.80 -4.72 7.31
C ASN A 111 -11.70 -6.26 7.14
N GLN A 112 -10.62 -6.91 7.58
CA GLN A 112 -10.61 -8.38 7.61
C GLN A 112 -11.03 -8.84 9.00
N ALA A 113 -12.28 -9.33 9.11
CA ALA A 113 -12.68 -10.08 10.29
C ALA A 113 -11.77 -11.31 10.41
N VAL A 114 -11.22 -11.53 11.61
CA VAL A 114 -10.56 -12.77 11.97
C VAL A 114 -11.66 -13.84 12.00
N THR A 115 -11.71 -14.68 10.96
CA THR A 115 -12.48 -15.92 10.96
C THR A 115 -11.73 -17.02 11.67
#